data_AF-A0A383V5D0-F1
#
_entry.id   AF-A0A383V5D0-F1
#
_cell.length_a   1.000
_cell.length_b   1.000
_cell.length_c   1.000
_cell.angle_alpha   90.00
_cell.angle_beta   90.00
_cell.angle_gamma   90.00
#
_symmetry.space_group_name_H-M   'P 1'
#
loop_
_entity.id
_entity.type
_entity.pdbx_description
1 polymer ?
#
loop_
_entity_poly.entity_id
_entity_poly.type
_entity_poly.pdbx_seq_one_letter_code
_entity_poly.pdbx_strand_id
1 'polypeptide(L)'
;MSVSKAFGASRPRPVVSRAPVSRKAVVVRAGLFDFLAPKPAAPAVNPRAQELSEALIDICSSTAAGSKASSTTKQEIEELVAELAQYSVKNPVKSPLLWGTYDVLYCSKPTAVGGPLKAGAGPVVAPGQVARQILEAPDSLVNEVTFKALGFLPGYSRQFGTITPLSGDTFQLSITEGELNFGVTKQAKTFNINRKIQIVYLDETLRIARFLPSEELSDSEAEEAQGGPESEQILFVFARSGQEAEEEAEEEEPAEEEQEERAASPVLGLFGGGTRKVESFATQVERQVEQQRTRKGTQAFFLGGRSRDAEEEEEEEERDDPRAARERERAAAQARKQREADEKRAAAERARQEAASAKAAEQARIAKEKEAAAKARAAQEARERAEQEKAERAERQAAIREQLAELSEELKEAQAEAREAAKAAREVARENQGVLKQVAAAEGSIRQAEQEVEQVSVALEEAGQARKAAEQQLKQAQQAVKEAEAAYKQKVAAR
;
A
#
# COMPACT_ATOMS: atom_id res chain seq x y z
N MET A 1 21.62 71.67 20.90
CA MET A 1 20.81 71.35 22.10
C MET A 1 21.03 69.88 22.40
N SER A 2 22.00 69.53 23.25
CA SER A 2 21.93 69.48 24.72
C SER A 2 21.45 68.13 25.25
N VAL A 3 22.42 67.36 25.79
CA VAL A 3 22.45 66.51 27.02
C VAL A 3 21.35 65.43 27.18
N SER A 4 21.55 64.18 27.64
CA SER A 4 22.47 63.51 28.59
C SER A 4 22.33 61.98 28.35
N LYS A 5 23.34 61.10 28.37
CA LYS A 5 24.15 60.53 29.48
C LYS A 5 23.39 60.06 30.74
N ALA A 6 23.36 58.74 30.99
CA ALA A 6 23.56 58.04 32.29
C ALA A 6 23.63 56.52 32.02
N PHE A 7 24.76 55.80 32.23
CA PHE A 7 25.32 55.23 33.47
C PHE A 7 24.39 54.26 34.21
N GLY A 8 24.67 52.95 34.17
CA GLY A 8 25.20 52.15 35.30
C GLY A 8 24.26 50.95 35.53
N ALA A 9 24.60 49.76 36.01
CA ALA A 9 25.72 49.18 36.76
C ALA A 9 25.64 47.63 36.53
N SER A 10 26.73 46.91 36.24
CA SER A 10 27.58 46.16 37.20
C SER A 10 26.91 45.10 38.11
N ARG A 11 27.05 43.82 37.69
CA ARG A 11 27.36 42.56 38.45
C ARG A 11 26.23 41.90 39.30
N PRO A 12 26.32 40.59 39.67
CA PRO A 12 27.43 39.62 39.56
C PRO A 12 27.09 38.22 38.96
N ARG A 13 28.16 37.47 38.65
CA ARG A 13 28.20 36.05 38.28
C ARG A 13 27.82 35.13 39.46
N PRO A 14 27.08 34.03 39.24
CA PRO A 14 27.15 32.87 40.11
C PRO A 14 28.33 31.96 39.73
N VAL A 15 29.27 31.83 40.65
CA VAL A 15 30.29 30.78 40.69
C VAL A 15 29.61 29.53 41.22
N VAL A 16 29.52 28.46 40.41
CA VAL A 16 29.17 27.13 40.91
C VAL A 16 30.42 26.26 40.85
N SER A 17 30.87 25.86 42.04
CA SER A 17 32.03 25.01 42.28
C SER A 17 31.85 23.64 41.63
N ARG A 18 32.82 23.25 40.80
CA ARG A 18 33.01 21.85 40.39
C ARG A 18 33.65 21.08 41.55
N ALA A 19 32.95 20.08 42.07
CA ALA A 19 33.55 19.04 42.91
C ALA A 19 34.36 18.06 42.03
N PRO A 20 35.55 17.61 42.46
CA PRO A 20 36.27 16.55 41.76
C PRO A 20 35.68 15.19 42.13
N VAL A 21 34.83 14.64 41.27
CA VAL A 21 34.44 13.22 41.37
C VAL A 21 35.56 12.38 40.79
N SER A 22 36.40 11.85 41.68
CA SER A 22 37.33 10.75 41.41
C SER A 22 36.55 9.51 40.97
N ARG A 23 36.37 9.30 39.66
CA ARG A 23 36.04 7.98 39.09
C ARG A 23 37.34 7.32 38.66
N LYS A 24 37.65 6.21 39.29
CA LYS A 24 38.73 5.29 38.90
C LYS A 24 38.54 4.94 37.42
N ALA A 25 39.47 5.41 36.59
CA ALA A 25 39.58 4.94 35.22
C ALA A 25 40.01 3.47 35.26
N VAL A 26 39.06 2.56 35.03
CA VAL A 26 39.41 1.23 34.56
C VAL A 26 39.83 1.44 33.11
N VAL A 27 41.15 1.52 32.92
CA VAL A 27 41.77 1.43 31.59
C VAL A 27 41.51 0.01 31.10
N VAL A 28 40.39 -0.19 30.42
CA VAL A 28 40.22 -1.36 29.55
C VAL A 28 41.18 -1.11 28.39
N ARG A 29 42.33 -1.81 28.44
CA ARG A 29 43.21 -1.93 27.28
C ARG A 29 42.39 -2.61 26.17
N ALA A 30 41.83 -1.82 25.26
CA ALA A 30 41.37 -2.31 23.98
C ALA A 30 42.60 -2.90 23.28
N GLY A 31 42.64 -4.23 23.21
CA GLY A 31 43.73 -4.97 22.60
C GLY A 31 43.75 -4.69 21.10
N LEU A 32 44.94 -4.42 20.57
CA LEU A 32 45.24 -4.27 19.15
C LEU A 32 45.12 -5.59 18.35
N PHE A 33 44.28 -6.54 18.81
CA PHE A 33 44.18 -7.92 18.30
C PHE A 33 42.73 -8.40 18.11
N ASP A 34 41.76 -7.51 17.95
CA ASP A 34 40.37 -7.89 17.61
C ASP A 34 40.20 -8.36 16.15
N PHE A 35 41.27 -8.38 15.35
CA PHE A 35 41.26 -8.92 13.98
C PHE A 35 41.18 -10.46 13.93
N LEU A 36 41.40 -11.15 15.05
CA LEU A 36 41.32 -12.62 15.18
C LEU A 36 40.14 -13.10 16.03
N ALA A 37 39.26 -12.20 16.48
CA ALA A 37 38.01 -12.62 17.09
C ALA A 37 37.18 -13.34 16.01
N PRO A 38 36.81 -14.62 16.18
CA PRO A 38 35.97 -15.30 15.23
C PRO A 38 34.69 -14.49 15.06
N LYS A 39 34.38 -14.11 13.81
CA LYS A 39 33.13 -13.45 13.42
C LYS A 39 32.00 -14.13 14.22
N PRO A 40 31.23 -13.39 15.05
CA PRO A 40 30.17 -14.01 15.84
C PRO A 40 29.32 -14.83 14.88
N ALA A 41 29.22 -16.13 15.17
CA ALA A 41 28.50 -17.06 14.33
C ALA A 41 27.14 -16.44 14.00
N ALA A 42 26.81 -16.34 12.70
CA ALA A 42 25.54 -15.81 12.24
C ALA A 42 24.43 -16.46 13.08
N PRO A 43 23.46 -15.68 13.60
CA PRO A 43 22.37 -16.24 14.37
C PRO A 43 21.77 -17.38 13.55
N ALA A 44 21.69 -18.58 14.15
CA ALA A 44 21.18 -19.75 13.45
C ALA A 44 19.77 -19.42 12.94
N VAL A 45 19.67 -19.18 11.63
CA VAL A 45 18.40 -18.80 11.01
C VAL A 45 17.50 -20.03 11.09
N ASN A 46 16.30 -19.85 11.65
CA ASN A 46 15.35 -20.95 11.74
C ASN A 46 14.88 -21.29 10.31
N PRO A 47 15.10 -22.52 9.82
CA PRO A 47 14.77 -22.87 8.44
C PRO A 47 13.27 -22.69 8.15
N ARG A 48 12.42 -22.98 9.14
CA ARG A 48 10.97 -22.72 9.05
C ARG A 48 10.62 -21.25 8.86
N ALA A 49 11.37 -20.33 9.48
CA ALA A 49 11.12 -18.90 9.30
C ALA A 49 11.48 -18.46 7.88
N GLN A 50 12.53 -19.04 7.29
CA GLN A 50 12.91 -18.80 5.89
C GLN A 50 11.83 -19.30 4.93
N GLU A 51 11.36 -20.54 5.09
CA GLU A 51 10.28 -21.11 4.27
C GLU A 51 9.01 -20.24 4.32
N LEU A 52 8.64 -19.74 5.51
CA LEU A 52 7.49 -18.85 5.67
C LEU A 52 7.73 -17.47 5.05
N SER A 53 8.95 -16.91 5.15
CA SER A 53 9.29 -15.63 4.52
C SER A 53 9.24 -15.71 3.00
N GLU A 54 9.76 -16.79 2.41
CA GLU A 54 9.73 -17.03 0.96
C GLU A 54 8.29 -17.18 0.48
N ALA A 55 7.48 -18.00 1.17
CA ALA A 55 6.06 -18.15 0.85
C ALA A 55 5.29 -16.82 0.93
N LEU A 56 5.60 -15.98 1.93
CA LEU A 56 4.98 -14.67 2.09
C LEU A 56 5.39 -13.72 0.95
N ILE A 57 6.68 -13.69 0.58
CA ILE A 57 7.18 -12.87 -0.54
C ILE A 57 6.49 -13.29 -1.85
N ASP A 58 6.42 -14.59 -2.12
CA ASP A 58 5.79 -15.13 -3.33
C ASP A 58 4.32 -14.71 -3.43
N ILE A 59 3.55 -14.90 -2.36
CA ILE A 59 2.14 -14.49 -2.32
C ILE A 59 2.03 -12.97 -2.50
N CYS A 60 2.78 -12.18 -1.73
CA CYS A 60 2.68 -10.72 -1.77
C CYS A 60 3.08 -10.13 -3.12
N SER A 61 4.12 -10.66 -3.79
CA SER A 61 4.61 -10.17 -5.09
C SER A 61 3.53 -10.20 -6.18
N SER A 62 2.60 -11.16 -6.12
CA SER A 62 1.49 -11.30 -7.07
C SER A 62 0.35 -10.28 -6.87
N THR A 63 0.29 -9.62 -5.71
CA THR A 63 -0.86 -8.78 -5.30
C THR A 63 -0.80 -7.33 -5.76
N ALA A 64 0.31 -6.91 -6.38
CA ALA A 64 0.58 -5.52 -6.73
C ALA A 64 0.37 -4.55 -5.53
N ALA A 65 1.18 -4.73 -4.48
CA ALA A 65 1.09 -3.97 -3.21
C ALA A 65 -0.30 -4.05 -2.54
N GLY A 66 -0.96 -5.21 -2.64
CA GLY A 66 -2.29 -5.47 -2.06
C GLY A 66 -3.50 -5.01 -2.89
N SER A 67 -3.30 -4.28 -3.99
CA SER A 67 -4.40 -3.77 -4.84
C SER A 67 -5.20 -4.86 -5.54
N LYS A 68 -4.57 -6.01 -5.84
CA LYS A 68 -5.19 -7.18 -6.47
C LYS A 68 -5.47 -8.31 -5.48
N ALA A 69 -5.22 -8.12 -4.19
CA ALA A 69 -5.39 -9.17 -3.19
C ALA A 69 -6.88 -9.46 -2.94
N SER A 70 -7.29 -10.71 -3.16
CA SER A 70 -8.62 -11.20 -2.78
C SER A 70 -8.77 -11.30 -1.25
N SER A 71 -9.98 -11.33 -0.72
CA SER A 71 -10.20 -11.49 0.73
C SER A 71 -9.53 -12.76 1.29
N THR A 72 -9.55 -13.85 0.53
CA THR A 72 -8.90 -15.11 0.89
C THR A 72 -7.38 -14.95 0.95
N THR A 73 -6.78 -14.31 -0.06
CA THR A 73 -5.34 -14.01 -0.07
C THR A 73 -4.93 -13.12 1.09
N LYS A 74 -5.75 -12.12 1.47
CA LYS A 74 -5.48 -11.27 2.63
C LYS A 74 -5.48 -12.09 3.93
N GLN A 75 -6.41 -13.04 4.07
CA GLN A 75 -6.46 -13.92 5.23
C GLN A 75 -5.25 -14.85 5.30
N GLU A 76 -4.85 -15.45 4.17
CA GLU A 76 -3.65 -16.29 4.08
C GLU A 76 -2.37 -15.52 4.48
N ILE A 77 -2.24 -14.26 4.03
CA ILE A 77 -1.14 -13.37 4.41
C ILE A 77 -1.13 -13.12 5.93
N GLU A 78 -2.28 -12.81 6.54
CA GLU A 78 -2.37 -12.59 7.98
C GLU A 78 -2.03 -13.85 8.80
N GLU A 79 -2.44 -15.03 8.32
CA GLU A 79 -2.11 -16.31 8.95
C GLU A 79 -0.59 -16.59 8.92
N LEU A 80 0.06 -16.38 7.78
CA LEU A 80 1.53 -16.50 7.64
C LEU A 80 2.27 -15.50 8.52
N VAL A 81 1.80 -14.25 8.58
CA VAL A 81 2.37 -13.20 9.44
C VAL A 81 2.27 -13.58 10.92
N ALA A 82 1.12 -14.13 11.34
CA ALA A 82 0.93 -14.58 12.72
C ALA A 82 1.86 -15.73 13.10
N GLU A 83 2.17 -16.63 12.15
CA GLU A 83 3.16 -17.70 12.36
C GLU A 83 4.60 -17.15 12.40
N LEU A 84 4.95 -16.24 11.49
CA LEU A 84 6.27 -15.59 11.44
C LEU A 84 6.59 -14.75 12.67
N ALA A 85 5.59 -14.08 13.25
CA ALA A 85 5.76 -13.22 14.42
C ALA A 85 6.48 -13.92 15.59
N GLN A 86 6.33 -15.24 15.73
CA GLN A 86 6.96 -16.05 16.78
C GLN A 86 8.49 -16.14 16.64
N TYR A 87 9.01 -15.91 15.43
CA TYR A 87 10.43 -16.01 15.10
C TYR A 87 11.13 -14.65 14.99
N SER A 88 10.44 -13.55 15.34
CA SER A 88 10.98 -12.19 15.27
C SER A 88 12.16 -11.98 16.22
N VAL A 89 13.10 -11.10 15.84
CA VAL A 89 14.21 -10.69 16.71
C VAL A 89 13.71 -9.97 17.95
N LYS A 90 14.40 -10.17 19.09
CA LYS A 90 14.04 -9.45 20.34
C LYS A 90 14.37 -7.96 20.19
N ASN A 91 13.38 -7.10 20.47
CA ASN A 91 13.48 -5.65 20.34
C ASN A 91 13.86 -5.18 18.92
N PRO A 92 13.02 -5.44 17.91
CA PRO A 92 13.34 -5.14 16.51
C PRO A 92 13.64 -3.66 16.26
N VAL A 93 13.08 -2.73 17.05
CA VAL A 93 13.34 -1.29 16.91
C VAL A 93 14.79 -0.90 17.22
N LYS A 94 15.49 -1.71 18.04
CA LYS A 94 16.90 -1.50 18.37
C LYS A 94 17.84 -2.33 17.50
N SER A 95 17.30 -3.18 16.63
CA SER A 95 18.09 -4.04 15.77
C SER A 95 18.75 -3.21 14.66
N PRO A 96 20.03 -3.43 14.33
CA PRO A 96 20.65 -2.80 13.16
C PRO A 96 19.96 -3.21 11.85
N LEU A 97 19.26 -4.34 11.84
CA LEU A 97 18.48 -4.79 10.70
C LEU A 97 17.32 -3.84 10.37
N LEU A 98 16.85 -3.01 11.29
CA LEU A 98 15.76 -2.05 11.01
C LEU A 98 16.14 -1.07 9.89
N TRP A 99 17.42 -0.72 9.80
CA TRP A 99 17.95 0.28 8.89
C TRP A 99 18.24 -0.31 7.51
N GLY A 100 17.99 0.49 6.47
CA GLY A 100 18.18 0.10 5.08
C GLY A 100 16.98 0.44 4.21
N THR A 101 17.05 -0.07 2.97
CA THR A 101 16.07 0.18 1.93
C THR A 101 15.11 -0.99 1.80
N TYR A 102 13.81 -0.67 1.76
CA TYR A 102 12.73 -1.65 1.84
C TYR A 102 11.68 -1.39 0.76
N ASP A 103 11.46 -2.33 -0.14
CA ASP A 103 10.39 -2.26 -1.14
C ASP A 103 9.07 -2.79 -0.54
N VAL A 104 7.97 -2.08 -0.81
CA VAL A 104 6.64 -2.42 -0.30
C VAL A 104 6.02 -3.53 -1.16
N LEU A 105 6.00 -4.76 -0.65
CA LEU A 105 5.40 -5.89 -1.36
C LEU A 105 3.87 -5.95 -1.18
N TYR A 106 3.37 -5.62 0.01
CA TYR A 106 1.95 -5.71 0.33
C TYR A 106 1.52 -4.68 1.36
N CYS A 107 0.27 -4.21 1.22
CA CYS A 107 -0.43 -3.42 2.21
C CYS A 107 -1.90 -3.88 2.28
N SER A 108 -2.43 -4.11 3.48
CA SER A 108 -3.82 -4.57 3.65
C SER A 108 -4.85 -3.55 3.14
N LYS A 109 -4.48 -2.26 3.20
CA LYS A 109 -5.23 -1.11 2.71
C LYS A 109 -4.40 -0.35 1.65
N PRO A 110 -4.53 -0.71 0.36
CA PRO A 110 -3.68 -0.16 -0.71
C PRO A 110 -3.69 1.37 -0.84
N THR A 111 -4.76 2.04 -0.42
CA THR A 111 -4.85 3.52 -0.41
C THR A 111 -3.91 4.18 0.60
N ALA A 112 -3.41 3.44 1.59
CA ALA A 112 -2.42 3.94 2.54
C ALA A 112 -1.01 4.04 1.92
N VAL A 113 -0.74 3.29 0.84
CA VAL A 113 0.54 3.30 0.12
C VAL A 113 0.44 4.27 -1.07
N GLY A 114 1.14 5.41 -1.02
CA GLY A 114 1.19 6.35 -2.15
C GLY A 114 0.09 7.42 -2.18
N GLY A 115 -0.76 7.46 -1.14
CA GLY A 115 -1.75 8.52 -0.96
C GLY A 115 -2.74 8.65 -2.15
N PRO A 116 -3.17 9.86 -2.52
CA PRO A 116 -4.19 10.06 -3.54
C PRO A 116 -3.78 9.53 -4.93
N LEU A 117 -2.48 9.28 -5.18
CA LEU A 117 -1.99 8.71 -6.44
C LEU A 117 -2.40 7.24 -6.66
N LYS A 118 -2.79 6.52 -5.59
CA LYS A 118 -3.37 5.16 -5.71
C LYS A 118 -4.89 5.14 -5.62
N ALA A 119 -5.52 6.26 -5.31
CA ALA A 119 -6.97 6.38 -5.27
C ALA A 119 -7.53 6.93 -6.60
N GLY A 120 -8.78 6.59 -6.91
CA GLY A 120 -9.51 7.15 -8.05
C GLY A 120 -8.82 6.91 -9.41
N ALA A 121 -8.60 8.00 -10.16
CA ALA A 121 -7.96 7.95 -11.48
C ALA A 121 -6.42 7.81 -11.45
N GLY A 122 -5.79 7.88 -10.26
CA GLY A 122 -4.34 7.84 -10.09
C GLY A 122 -3.62 6.65 -10.74
N PRO A 123 -4.11 5.40 -10.60
CA PRO A 123 -3.52 4.23 -11.24
C PRO A 123 -3.50 4.29 -12.79
N VAL A 124 -4.41 5.07 -13.40
CA VAL A 124 -4.46 5.26 -14.85
C VAL A 124 -3.43 6.30 -15.31
N VAL A 125 -3.19 7.33 -14.50
CA VAL A 125 -2.28 8.45 -14.83
C VAL A 125 -0.83 8.15 -14.44
N ALA A 126 -0.61 7.27 -13.46
CA ALA A 126 0.69 6.90 -12.93
C ALA A 126 0.83 5.38 -12.78
N PRO A 127 0.88 4.61 -13.89
CA PRO A 127 1.12 3.17 -13.85
C PRO A 127 2.54 2.83 -13.37
N GLY A 128 2.71 1.61 -12.85
CA GLY A 128 4.02 1.08 -12.47
C GLY A 128 4.63 1.69 -11.22
N GLN A 129 3.79 2.05 -10.24
CA GLN A 129 4.27 2.65 -8.99
C GLN A 129 5.10 1.64 -8.19
N VAL A 130 6.36 1.97 -7.93
CA VAL A 130 7.23 1.23 -7.03
C VAL A 130 7.36 2.05 -5.75
N ALA A 131 6.82 1.50 -4.66
CA ALA A 131 6.86 2.12 -3.34
C ALA A 131 8.00 1.50 -2.54
N ARG A 132 8.83 2.36 -1.96
CA ARG A 132 10.03 2.04 -1.21
C ARG A 132 10.03 2.87 0.07
N GLN A 133 10.62 2.31 1.12
CA GLN A 133 10.82 2.98 2.38
C GLN A 133 12.29 2.84 2.76
N ILE A 134 12.96 3.97 2.96
CA ILE A 134 14.37 4.07 3.31
C ILE A 134 14.43 4.48 4.77
N LEU A 135 15.09 3.67 5.61
CA LEU A 135 15.33 3.97 7.01
C LEU A 135 16.81 4.20 7.22
N GLU A 136 17.15 5.43 7.58
CA GLU A 136 18.53 5.85 7.82
C GLU A 136 18.74 6.10 9.32
N ALA A 137 19.82 5.53 9.85
CA ALA A 137 20.19 5.78 11.24
C ALA A 137 20.62 7.26 11.41
N PRO A 138 20.30 7.92 12.53
CA PRO A 138 19.73 7.33 13.74
C PRO A 138 18.19 7.32 13.81
N ASP A 139 17.48 8.11 12.99
CA ASP A 139 16.04 8.34 13.14
C ASP A 139 15.33 8.86 11.87
N SER A 140 15.96 8.79 10.69
CA SER A 140 15.39 9.31 9.45
C SER A 140 14.60 8.23 8.70
N LEU A 141 13.44 8.61 8.16
CA LEU A 141 12.60 7.77 7.31
C LEU A 141 12.19 8.54 6.06
N VAL A 142 12.42 7.93 4.90
CA VAL A 142 11.96 8.44 3.61
C VAL A 142 11.01 7.42 2.97
N ASN A 143 9.75 7.79 2.81
CA ASN A 143 8.83 7.05 1.95
C ASN A 143 8.96 7.58 0.53
N GLU A 144 9.37 6.74 -0.41
CA GLU A 144 9.48 7.10 -1.81
C GLU A 144 8.54 6.26 -2.66
N VAL A 145 7.80 6.90 -3.55
CA VAL A 145 6.98 6.24 -4.56
C VAL A 145 7.41 6.79 -5.90
N THR A 146 8.11 5.97 -6.68
CA THR A 146 8.45 6.29 -8.07
C THR A 146 7.33 5.85 -8.99
N PHE A 147 7.05 6.63 -10.03
CA PHE A 147 5.99 6.33 -10.99
C PHE A 147 6.29 6.93 -12.36
N LYS A 148 5.53 6.50 -13.39
CA LYS A 148 5.59 7.11 -14.73
C LYS A 148 4.34 7.94 -14.99
N ALA A 149 4.44 9.26 -14.84
CA ALA A 149 3.36 10.19 -15.18
C ALA A 149 3.04 10.08 -16.68
N LEU A 150 1.74 9.97 -17.00
CA LEU A 150 1.24 9.77 -18.37
C LEU A 150 1.83 8.52 -19.06
N GLY A 151 2.40 7.58 -18.30
CA GLY A 151 3.02 6.36 -18.81
C GLY A 151 4.46 6.50 -19.33
N PHE A 152 5.03 7.71 -19.42
CA PHE A 152 6.39 7.90 -19.97
C PHE A 152 7.28 8.89 -19.21
N LEU A 153 6.73 9.86 -18.47
CA LEU A 153 7.54 10.83 -17.72
C LEU A 153 7.88 10.27 -16.34
N PRO A 154 9.16 10.11 -15.97
CA PRO A 154 9.52 9.68 -14.62
C PRO A 154 9.10 10.75 -13.61
N GLY A 155 8.41 10.31 -12.56
CA GLY A 155 7.97 11.13 -11.44
C GLY A 155 8.19 10.39 -10.13
N TYR A 156 8.18 11.14 -9.03
CA TYR A 156 8.32 10.58 -7.69
C TYR A 156 7.48 11.34 -6.67
N SER A 157 7.08 10.65 -5.61
CA SER A 157 6.56 11.24 -4.39
C SER A 157 7.45 10.81 -3.23
N ARG A 158 8.00 11.76 -2.49
CA ARG A 158 8.83 11.52 -1.31
C ARG A 158 8.15 12.09 -0.09
N GLN A 159 8.20 11.39 1.03
CA GLN A 159 7.77 11.92 2.33
C GLN A 159 8.89 11.69 3.32
N PHE A 160 9.24 12.74 4.05
CA PHE A 160 10.31 12.74 5.04
C PHE A 160 9.70 12.73 6.43
N GLY A 161 10.17 11.81 7.25
CA GLY A 161 9.73 11.73 8.64
C GLY A 161 10.84 11.27 9.57
N THR A 162 10.56 11.44 10.86
CA THR A 162 11.46 11.05 11.94
C THR A 162 10.86 9.91 12.77
N ILE A 163 11.71 8.99 13.22
CA ILE A 163 11.36 7.82 14.01
C ILE A 163 11.71 8.06 15.48
N THR A 164 10.71 8.04 16.35
CA THR A 164 10.92 8.09 17.81
C THR A 164 10.57 6.73 18.43
N PRO A 165 11.52 5.98 19.00
CA PRO A 165 11.24 4.68 19.59
C PRO A 165 10.35 4.83 20.83
N LEU A 166 9.24 4.08 20.90
CA LEU A 166 8.31 4.07 22.03
C LEU A 166 8.53 2.85 22.94
N SER A 167 8.72 1.68 22.33
CA SER A 167 8.96 0.40 23.00
C SER A 167 10.02 -0.41 22.25
N GLY A 168 10.23 -1.68 22.63
CA GLY A 168 11.15 -2.57 21.92
C GLY A 168 10.69 -2.94 20.51
N ASP A 169 9.39 -2.93 20.27
CA ASP A 169 8.74 -3.34 19.02
C ASP A 169 7.96 -2.21 18.32
N THR A 170 7.73 -1.08 18.99
CA THR A 170 6.91 0.01 18.48
C THR A 170 7.67 1.33 18.45
N PHE A 171 7.48 2.11 17.40
CA PHE A 171 7.96 3.47 17.28
C PHE A 171 6.87 4.42 16.78
N GLN A 172 7.05 5.70 17.04
CA GLN A 172 6.25 6.78 16.47
C GLN A 172 6.95 7.33 15.24
N LEU A 173 6.22 7.40 14.13
CA LEU A 173 6.65 8.06 12.91
C LEU A 173 6.00 9.44 12.83
N SER A 174 6.82 10.49 12.67
CA SER A 174 6.39 11.88 12.49
C SER A 174 6.79 12.36 11.10
N ILE A 175 5.83 12.48 10.17
CA ILE A 175 6.07 12.96 8.81
C ILE A 175 5.85 14.48 8.79
N THR A 176 6.90 15.23 8.47
CA THR A 176 6.90 16.70 8.49
C THR A 176 6.82 17.31 7.10
N GLU A 177 7.37 16.64 6.10
CA GLU A 177 7.55 17.19 4.75
C GLU A 177 7.28 16.13 3.70
N GLY A 178 6.81 16.55 2.54
CA GLY A 178 6.75 15.70 1.38
C GLY A 178 6.89 16.48 0.09
N GLU A 179 7.48 15.82 -0.88
CA GLU A 179 7.74 16.32 -2.22
C GLU A 179 6.98 15.48 -3.23
N LEU A 180 6.45 16.13 -4.25
CA LEU A 180 5.81 15.50 -5.37
C LEU A 180 6.37 16.10 -6.65
N ASN A 181 6.94 15.23 -7.48
CA ASN A 181 7.51 15.58 -8.76
C ASN A 181 6.79 14.81 -9.87
N PHE A 182 6.12 15.54 -10.76
CA PHE A 182 5.47 14.98 -11.97
C PHE A 182 6.35 15.12 -13.23
N GLY A 183 7.67 15.12 -13.06
CA GLY A 183 8.67 15.29 -14.10
C GLY A 183 8.94 16.76 -14.44
N VAL A 184 7.88 17.56 -14.64
CA VAL A 184 7.99 18.99 -15.03
C VAL A 184 7.75 19.95 -13.87
N THR A 185 6.95 19.53 -12.89
CA THR A 185 6.58 20.34 -11.73
C THR A 185 7.01 19.64 -10.45
N LYS A 186 7.65 20.40 -9.56
CA LYS A 186 7.98 19.99 -8.19
C LYS A 186 7.10 20.77 -7.23
N GLN A 187 6.40 20.06 -6.35
CA GLN A 187 5.59 20.64 -5.29
C GLN A 187 6.11 20.09 -3.96
N ALA A 188 6.36 20.98 -3.00
CA ALA A 188 6.64 20.61 -1.63
C ALA A 188 5.42 20.95 -0.77
N LYS A 189 5.05 20.05 0.13
CA LYS A 189 3.97 20.23 1.10
C LYS A 189 4.45 19.82 2.48
N THR A 190 4.11 20.62 3.47
CA THR A 190 4.38 20.31 4.88
C THR A 190 3.21 19.50 5.45
N PHE A 191 3.51 18.48 6.22
CA PHE A 191 2.56 17.61 6.89
C PHE A 191 2.82 17.63 8.39
N ASN A 192 1.84 17.24 9.18
CA ASN A 192 2.03 16.93 10.60
C ASN A 192 1.29 15.64 10.90
N ILE A 193 1.79 14.55 10.33
CA ILE A 193 1.19 13.22 10.45
C ILE A 193 2.00 12.46 11.48
N ASN A 194 1.33 11.92 12.50
CA ASN A 194 1.96 11.14 13.56
C ASN A 194 1.32 9.76 13.63
N ARG A 195 2.11 8.69 13.50
CA ARG A 195 1.60 7.31 13.47
C ARG A 195 2.39 6.40 14.39
N LYS A 196 1.68 5.51 15.09
CA LYS A 196 2.31 4.44 15.89
C LYS A 196 2.47 3.20 15.00
N ILE A 197 3.71 2.75 14.84
CA ILE A 197 4.07 1.60 13.99
C ILE A 197 4.68 0.51 14.87
N GLN A 198 4.09 -0.67 14.86
CA GLN A 198 4.60 -1.86 15.52
C GLN A 198 5.31 -2.75 14.50
N ILE A 199 6.55 -3.12 14.75
CA ILE A 199 7.29 -4.14 13.99
C ILE A 199 6.92 -5.52 14.53
N VAL A 200 6.18 -6.28 13.72
CA VAL A 200 5.71 -7.63 14.06
C VAL A 200 6.82 -8.66 13.81
N TYR A 201 7.53 -8.51 12.69
CA TYR A 201 8.61 -9.39 12.28
C TYR A 201 9.72 -8.59 11.60
N LEU A 202 10.96 -8.97 11.86
CA LEU A 202 12.15 -8.37 11.25
C LEU A 202 13.26 -9.42 11.17
N ASP A 203 13.79 -9.61 9.97
CA ASP A 203 14.96 -10.42 9.69
C ASP A 203 15.85 -9.70 8.64
N GLU A 204 16.71 -10.45 7.95
CA GLU A 204 17.60 -9.90 6.93
C GLU A 204 16.88 -9.58 5.62
N THR A 205 15.74 -10.22 5.36
CA THR A 205 15.05 -10.20 4.05
C THR A 205 13.74 -9.44 4.08
N LEU A 206 13.02 -9.49 5.19
CA LEU A 206 11.68 -9.00 5.39
C LEU A 206 11.57 -8.12 6.63
N ARG A 207 10.66 -7.16 6.51
CA ARG A 207 10.15 -6.43 7.66
C ARG A 207 8.65 -6.37 7.55
N ILE A 208 7.97 -6.71 8.63
CA ILE A 208 6.52 -6.68 8.72
C ILE A 208 6.12 -5.69 9.79
N ALA A 209 5.28 -4.73 9.42
CA ALA A 209 4.84 -3.66 10.31
C ALA A 209 3.32 -3.53 10.34
N ARG A 210 2.77 -3.20 11.49
CA ARG A 210 1.36 -2.86 11.69
C ARG A 210 1.23 -1.41 12.11
N PHE A 211 0.32 -0.69 11.46
CA PHE A 211 -0.05 0.65 11.90
C PHE A 211 -1.13 0.49 12.96
N LEU A 212 -0.84 0.98 14.15
CA LEU A 212 -1.77 0.97 15.26
C LEU A 212 -2.67 2.21 15.17
N PRO A 213 -3.99 2.06 15.38
CA PRO A 213 -4.88 3.21 15.50
C PRO A 213 -4.44 4.06 16.70
N SER A 214 -4.35 5.37 16.52
CA SER A 214 -4.04 6.31 17.60
C SER A 214 -5.21 7.24 17.83
N GLU A 215 -5.94 7.04 18.92
CA GLU A 215 -7.06 7.89 19.35
C GLU A 215 -6.63 9.33 19.70
N GLU A 216 -5.33 9.58 19.89
CA GLU A 216 -4.78 10.84 20.40
C GLU A 216 -4.13 11.74 19.33
N LEU A 217 -4.02 11.29 18.08
CA LEU A 217 -3.31 12.00 17.03
C LEU A 217 -4.29 12.36 15.92
N SER A 218 -4.73 13.62 15.91
CA SER A 218 -5.61 14.18 14.88
C SER A 218 -4.88 14.24 13.54
N ASP A 219 -4.90 13.16 12.78
CA ASP A 219 -4.51 13.18 11.38
C ASP A 219 -5.63 13.88 10.60
N SER A 220 -5.61 15.22 10.55
CA SER A 220 -6.62 16.03 9.85
C SER A 220 -6.75 15.70 8.35
N GLU A 221 -5.76 15.02 7.75
CA GLU A 221 -5.82 14.51 6.38
C GLU A 221 -6.18 13.01 6.29
N ALA A 222 -6.05 12.23 7.37
CA ALA A 222 -6.47 10.83 7.35
C ALA A 222 -7.99 10.69 7.49
N GLU A 223 -8.65 11.59 8.22
CA GLU A 223 -10.12 11.60 8.34
C GLU A 223 -10.81 11.82 6.98
N GLU A 224 -10.26 12.63 6.09
CA GLU A 224 -10.83 12.87 4.74
C GLU A 224 -10.47 11.76 3.73
N ALA A 225 -9.26 11.19 3.81
CA ALA A 225 -8.81 10.19 2.85
C ALA A 225 -9.24 8.74 3.19
N GLN A 226 -9.66 8.49 4.44
CA GLN A 226 -10.00 7.16 4.94
C GLN A 226 -11.42 7.12 5.50
N GLY A 227 -12.43 7.22 4.64
CA GLY A 227 -13.84 7.00 4.98
C GLY A 227 -14.18 5.56 5.39
N GLY A 228 -13.59 5.06 6.48
CA GLY A 228 -13.86 3.77 7.10
C GLY A 228 -13.63 3.82 8.61
N PRO A 229 -14.23 2.91 9.38
CA PRO A 229 -14.19 2.94 10.85
C PRO A 229 -12.76 2.95 11.39
N GLU A 230 -12.51 3.79 12.40
CA GLU A 230 -11.23 4.15 13.03
C GLU A 230 -10.39 2.99 13.64
N SER A 231 -10.72 1.74 13.36
CA SER A 231 -10.20 0.57 14.09
C SER A 231 -9.39 -0.44 13.27
N GLU A 232 -9.29 -0.29 11.96
CA GLU A 232 -8.58 -1.28 11.15
C GLU A 232 -7.06 -1.05 11.18
N GLN A 233 -6.36 -1.97 11.84
CA GLN A 233 -4.89 -2.06 11.78
C GLN A 233 -4.46 -2.31 10.34
N ILE A 234 -3.51 -1.50 9.86
CA ILE A 234 -2.99 -1.65 8.49
C ILE A 234 -1.71 -2.46 8.55
N LEU A 235 -1.69 -3.62 7.88
CA LEU A 235 -0.54 -4.50 7.78
C LEU A 235 0.28 -4.12 6.55
N PHE A 236 1.60 -3.98 6.73
CA PHE A 236 2.58 -3.79 5.68
C PHE A 236 3.61 -4.91 5.69
N VAL A 237 3.92 -5.43 4.51
CA VAL A 237 5.02 -6.38 4.28
C VAL A 237 6.03 -5.70 3.36
N PHE A 238 7.25 -5.59 3.85
CA PHE A 238 8.37 -4.99 3.14
C PHE A 238 9.44 -6.04 2.88
N ALA A 239 10.01 -6.06 1.68
CA ALA A 239 11.22 -6.81 1.39
C ALA A 239 12.42 -5.86 1.33
N ARG A 240 13.54 -6.28 1.89
CA ARG A 240 14.77 -5.52 1.86
C ARG A 240 15.30 -5.50 0.42
N SER A 241 15.55 -4.31 -0.12
CA SER A 241 16.26 -4.15 -1.38
C SER A 241 17.70 -4.61 -1.16
N GLY A 242 18.19 -5.56 -1.95
CA GLY A 242 19.58 -6.03 -1.84
C GLY A 242 20.56 -4.87 -1.87
N GLN A 243 21.46 -4.78 -0.88
CA GLN A 243 22.49 -3.74 -0.79
C GLN A 243 23.50 -3.77 -1.95
N GLU A 244 23.51 -4.84 -2.75
CA GLU A 244 24.49 -5.04 -3.82
C GLU A 244 24.27 -4.14 -5.05
N ALA A 245 23.11 -3.48 -5.19
CA ALA A 245 22.83 -2.65 -6.38
C ALA A 245 23.40 -1.21 -6.31
N GLU A 246 23.84 -0.73 -5.15
CA GLU A 246 24.43 0.62 -5.03
C GLU A 246 25.95 0.63 -5.24
N GLU A 247 26.67 -0.49 -5.03
CA GLU A 247 28.09 -0.58 -5.34
C GLU A 247 28.37 -0.73 -6.85
N GLU A 248 27.45 -1.31 -7.64
CA GLU A 248 27.61 -1.38 -9.11
C GLU A 248 27.18 -0.08 -9.82
N ALA A 249 26.37 0.79 -9.20
CA ALA A 249 25.89 2.03 -9.81
C ALA A 249 26.89 3.20 -9.72
N GLU A 250 27.91 3.12 -8.85
CA GLU A 250 29.00 4.11 -8.81
C GLU A 250 30.15 3.81 -9.80
N GLU A 251 30.18 2.64 -10.46
CA GLU A 251 31.21 2.30 -11.45
C GLU A 251 30.80 2.54 -12.92
N GLU A 252 29.53 2.79 -13.24
CA GLU A 252 29.10 3.19 -14.59
C GLU A 252 29.02 4.72 -14.71
N GLU A 253 30.19 5.36 -14.83
CA GLU A 253 30.26 6.69 -15.45
C GLU A 253 29.71 6.59 -16.89
N PRO A 254 28.70 7.39 -17.28
CA PRO A 254 28.23 7.40 -18.66
C PRO A 254 29.29 8.08 -19.53
N ALA A 255 29.98 7.27 -20.33
CA ALA A 255 30.76 7.74 -21.46
C ALA A 255 29.88 8.64 -22.35
N GLU A 256 30.29 9.89 -22.49
CA GLU A 256 29.80 10.82 -23.49
C GLU A 256 30.05 10.23 -24.88
N GLU A 257 29.00 9.88 -25.63
CA GLU A 257 29.11 9.84 -27.09
C GLU A 257 27.93 10.58 -27.75
N GLU A 258 28.36 11.51 -28.59
CA GLU A 258 27.60 12.45 -29.39
C GLU A 258 26.90 11.76 -30.57
N GLN A 259 25.74 12.31 -30.94
CA GLN A 259 25.22 12.50 -32.30
C GLN A 259 25.12 11.30 -33.26
N GLU A 260 23.90 11.03 -33.76
CA GLU A 260 23.60 11.37 -35.16
C GLU A 260 22.10 11.31 -35.48
N GLU A 261 21.63 12.39 -36.11
CA GLU A 261 20.35 12.50 -36.81
C GLU A 261 20.30 11.54 -38.01
N ARG A 262 19.21 10.78 -38.17
CA ARG A 262 18.67 10.48 -39.52
C ARG A 262 17.15 10.40 -39.54
N ALA A 263 16.64 11.00 -40.60
CA ALA A 263 15.26 11.31 -40.90
C ALA A 263 14.38 10.10 -41.26
N ALA A 264 13.09 10.28 -41.00
CA ALA A 264 11.91 9.95 -41.82
C ALA A 264 11.85 8.60 -42.57
N SER A 265 10.81 7.81 -42.29
CA SER A 265 9.57 7.83 -43.09
C SER A 265 8.51 6.85 -42.56
N PRO A 266 7.22 7.05 -42.92
CA PRO A 266 6.06 6.42 -42.27
C PRO A 266 5.60 5.15 -43.00
N VAL A 267 4.98 4.21 -42.26
CA VAL A 267 4.17 3.14 -42.87
C VAL A 267 2.79 3.12 -42.23
N LEU A 268 1.84 3.41 -43.10
CA LEU A 268 0.40 3.31 -42.97
C LEU A 268 -0.03 1.85 -43.25
N GLY A 269 -0.92 1.29 -42.44
CA GLY A 269 -1.59 0.00 -42.69
C GLY A 269 -2.42 -0.38 -41.45
N LEU A 270 -3.71 -0.07 -41.32
CA LEU A 270 -4.87 -0.49 -42.12
C LEU A 270 -5.17 -2.00 -42.00
N PHE A 271 -5.63 -2.41 -40.81
CA PHE A 271 -6.52 -3.54 -40.53
C PHE A 271 -7.34 -3.11 -39.32
N GLY A 272 -8.67 -3.17 -39.26
CA GLY A 272 -9.60 -4.07 -39.92
C GLY A 272 -10.60 -4.46 -38.84
N GLY A 273 -11.86 -4.03 -38.99
CA GLY A 273 -12.91 -4.20 -37.98
C GLY A 273 -13.14 -5.66 -37.57
N GLY A 274 -13.50 -5.83 -36.31
CA GLY A 274 -13.88 -7.13 -35.75
C GLY A 274 -14.58 -6.96 -34.42
N THR A 275 -15.86 -6.64 -34.46
CA THR A 275 -16.78 -6.71 -33.31
C THR A 275 -16.94 -8.17 -32.86
N ARG A 276 -16.06 -8.63 -31.98
CA ARG A 276 -16.29 -9.88 -31.25
C ARG A 276 -17.25 -9.60 -30.10
N LYS A 277 -18.48 -10.08 -30.26
CA LYS A 277 -19.43 -10.26 -29.15
C LYS A 277 -18.80 -11.20 -28.14
N VAL A 278 -18.44 -10.67 -26.98
CA VAL A 278 -18.05 -11.45 -25.81
C VAL A 278 -19.35 -11.84 -25.12
N GLU A 279 -19.82 -13.06 -25.36
CA GLU A 279 -20.90 -13.63 -24.57
C GLU A 279 -20.42 -13.77 -23.12
N SER A 280 -21.15 -13.14 -22.21
CA SER A 280 -20.80 -13.08 -20.80
C SER A 280 -20.85 -14.47 -20.16
N PHE A 281 -19.86 -14.78 -19.33
CA PHE A 281 -19.79 -15.96 -18.46
C PHE A 281 -21.05 -16.20 -17.59
N ALA A 282 -21.89 -15.18 -17.40
CA ALA A 282 -23.17 -15.28 -16.71
C ALA A 282 -24.16 -16.25 -17.40
N THR A 283 -24.06 -16.45 -18.71
CA THR A 283 -24.99 -17.31 -19.48
C THR A 283 -24.54 -18.77 -19.56
N GLN A 284 -23.29 -19.09 -19.19
CA GLN A 284 -22.80 -20.48 -19.14
C GLN A 284 -23.06 -21.15 -17.77
N VAL A 285 -23.11 -20.39 -16.69
CA VAL A 285 -23.38 -20.92 -15.34
C VAL A 285 -24.85 -21.34 -15.19
N GLU A 286 -25.77 -20.65 -15.87
CA GLU A 286 -27.21 -20.93 -15.78
C GLU A 286 -27.60 -22.27 -16.46
N ARG A 287 -26.86 -22.73 -17.48
CA ARG A 287 -27.09 -24.04 -18.11
C ARG A 287 -26.59 -25.24 -17.32
N GLN A 288 -25.69 -25.05 -16.35
CA GLN A 288 -25.16 -26.15 -15.55
C GLN A 288 -26.03 -26.49 -14.33
N VAL A 289 -26.83 -25.53 -13.86
CA VAL A 289 -27.73 -25.71 -12.70
C VAL A 289 -29.05 -26.39 -13.10
N GLU A 290 -29.48 -26.28 -14.36
CA GLU A 290 -30.76 -26.87 -14.80
C GLU A 290 -30.66 -28.38 -15.14
N GLN A 291 -29.47 -28.91 -15.43
CA GLN A 291 -29.27 -30.35 -15.69
C GLN A 291 -29.22 -31.24 -14.43
N GLN A 292 -29.09 -30.68 -13.23
CA GLN A 292 -29.09 -31.48 -11.99
C GLN A 292 -30.49 -31.69 -11.38
N ARG A 293 -31.54 -31.03 -11.90
CA ARG A 293 -32.90 -31.12 -11.33
C ARG A 293 -33.82 -32.20 -11.93
N THR A 294 -33.39 -32.93 -12.96
CA THR A 294 -34.23 -33.96 -13.62
C THR A 294 -33.83 -35.41 -13.36
N ARG A 295 -32.91 -35.69 -12.42
CA ARG A 295 -32.62 -37.06 -11.94
C ARG A 295 -33.09 -37.26 -10.50
N LYS A 296 -34.42 -37.36 -10.31
CA LYS A 296 -35.00 -38.07 -9.15
C LYS A 296 -35.87 -39.20 -9.69
N GLY A 297 -35.18 -40.27 -10.08
CA GLY A 297 -35.78 -41.57 -10.35
C GLY A 297 -36.23 -42.19 -9.03
N THR A 298 -37.53 -42.42 -8.95
CA THR A 298 -38.19 -43.63 -8.47
C THR A 298 -37.26 -44.68 -7.84
N GLN A 299 -37.15 -44.70 -6.51
CA GLN A 299 -36.76 -45.90 -5.78
C GLN A 299 -37.99 -46.44 -5.04
N ALA A 300 -38.56 -47.48 -5.62
CA ALA A 300 -39.49 -48.38 -4.98
C ALA A 300 -38.74 -49.15 -3.88
N PHE A 301 -39.16 -48.98 -2.62
CA PHE A 301 -38.77 -49.90 -1.55
C PHE A 301 -39.77 -51.06 -1.53
N PHE A 302 -39.30 -52.18 -2.08
CA PHE A 302 -39.79 -53.52 -1.83
C PHE A 302 -39.30 -53.97 -0.44
N LEU A 303 -40.22 -54.22 0.49
CA LEU A 303 -40.08 -55.11 1.65
C LEU A 303 -41.50 -55.67 1.87
N GLY A 304 -41.80 -56.96 1.83
CA GLY A 304 -40.98 -58.14 2.08
C GLY A 304 -41.44 -58.78 3.39
N GLY A 305 -42.14 -59.93 3.31
CA GLY A 305 -42.54 -60.79 4.45
C GLY A 305 -44.06 -60.75 4.69
N ARG A 306 -44.90 -61.73 4.36
CA ARG A 306 -44.81 -63.21 4.33
C ARG A 306 -44.76 -63.83 5.74
N SER A 307 -45.94 -64.05 6.31
CA SER A 307 -46.25 -65.25 7.10
C SER A 307 -47.71 -65.61 6.84
N ARG A 308 -47.87 -66.83 6.34
CA ARG A 308 -49.11 -67.50 5.96
C ARG A 308 -49.09 -68.70 6.89
N ASP A 309 -49.71 -68.56 8.05
CA ASP A 309 -49.87 -69.67 8.97
C ASP A 309 -51.13 -70.44 8.55
N ALA A 310 -50.87 -71.68 8.15
CA ALA A 310 -51.85 -72.71 7.94
C ALA A 310 -52.25 -73.23 9.32
N GLU A 311 -53.54 -73.16 9.64
CA GLU A 311 -54.09 -73.91 10.75
C GLU A 311 -54.87 -75.10 10.18
N GLU A 312 -54.47 -76.26 10.70
CA GLU A 312 -54.91 -77.60 10.37
C GLU A 312 -56.36 -77.86 10.80
N GLU A 313 -56.95 -78.77 10.05
CA GLU A 313 -58.23 -79.42 10.30
C GLU A 313 -58.19 -80.25 11.60
N GLU A 314 -59.13 -80.01 12.51
CA GLU A 314 -59.59 -81.02 13.47
C GLU A 314 -61.12 -81.08 13.38
N GLU A 315 -61.62 -82.08 12.65
CA GLU A 315 -63.03 -82.50 12.68
C GLU A 315 -63.26 -83.33 13.96
N GLU A 316 -63.72 -82.68 15.04
CA GLU A 316 -64.28 -83.39 16.19
C GLU A 316 -65.80 -83.60 16.01
N GLU A 317 -66.16 -84.87 15.91
CA GLU A 317 -67.53 -85.40 15.77
C GLU A 317 -68.30 -85.21 17.10
N GLU A 318 -68.94 -84.06 17.27
CA GLU A 318 -69.66 -83.70 18.50
C GLU A 318 -71.07 -84.30 18.52
N ARG A 319 -71.30 -85.20 19.48
CA ARG A 319 -72.60 -85.82 19.77
C ARG A 319 -73.63 -84.78 20.20
N ASP A 320 -74.80 -84.81 19.55
CA ASP A 320 -75.96 -83.97 19.81
C ASP A 320 -76.50 -84.12 21.26
N ASP A 321 -76.10 -83.20 22.13
CA ASP A 321 -76.79 -82.93 23.40
C ASP A 321 -77.77 -81.76 23.19
N PRO A 322 -79.10 -81.95 23.37
CA PRO A 322 -80.12 -80.92 23.12
C PRO A 322 -80.00 -79.67 24.00
N ARG A 323 -79.13 -79.66 25.03
CA ARG A 323 -78.77 -78.45 25.78
C ARG A 323 -77.69 -77.61 25.09
N ALA A 324 -76.73 -78.24 24.43
CA ALA A 324 -75.66 -77.56 23.67
C ALA A 324 -76.23 -76.80 22.45
N ALA A 325 -77.26 -77.34 21.80
CA ALA A 325 -77.93 -76.68 20.68
C ALA A 325 -78.56 -75.31 21.06
N ARG A 326 -79.16 -75.19 22.26
CA ARG A 326 -79.75 -73.93 22.74
C ARG A 326 -78.70 -72.91 23.15
N GLU A 327 -77.55 -73.35 23.66
CA GLU A 327 -76.42 -72.47 23.96
C GLU A 327 -75.73 -71.98 22.69
N ARG A 328 -75.59 -72.84 21.66
CA ARG A 328 -75.13 -72.44 20.33
C ARG A 328 -76.08 -71.47 19.65
N GLU A 329 -77.39 -71.63 19.79
CA GLU A 329 -78.35 -70.68 19.24
C GLU A 329 -78.28 -69.31 19.93
N ARG A 330 -78.11 -69.28 21.27
CA ARG A 330 -77.87 -68.04 22.02
C ARG A 330 -76.53 -67.39 21.68
N ALA A 331 -75.46 -68.19 21.54
CA ALA A 331 -74.15 -67.73 21.12
C ALA A 331 -74.17 -67.19 19.68
N ALA A 332 -74.86 -67.87 18.76
CA ALA A 332 -75.05 -67.42 17.39
C ALA A 332 -75.89 -66.13 17.31
N ALA A 333 -76.92 -66.00 18.15
CA ALA A 333 -77.71 -64.77 18.24
C ALA A 333 -76.90 -63.60 18.83
N GLN A 334 -76.06 -63.84 19.83
CA GLN A 334 -75.12 -62.84 20.37
C GLN A 334 -74.04 -62.46 19.36
N ALA A 335 -73.49 -63.43 18.62
CA ALA A 335 -72.53 -63.19 17.56
C ALA A 335 -73.13 -62.39 16.40
N ARG A 336 -74.39 -62.62 16.03
CA ARG A 336 -75.11 -61.80 15.04
C ARG A 336 -75.29 -60.36 15.51
N LYS A 337 -75.67 -60.15 16.78
CA LYS A 337 -75.77 -58.80 17.36
C LYS A 337 -74.43 -58.09 17.46
N GLN A 338 -73.34 -58.81 17.77
CA GLN A 338 -71.99 -58.25 17.77
C GLN A 338 -71.55 -57.87 16.35
N ARG A 339 -71.73 -58.74 15.36
CA ARG A 339 -71.42 -58.44 13.95
C ARG A 339 -72.20 -57.22 13.45
N GLU A 340 -73.48 -57.11 13.76
CA GLU A 340 -74.28 -55.94 13.37
C GLU A 340 -73.79 -54.65 14.08
N ALA A 341 -73.38 -54.73 15.34
CA ALA A 341 -72.80 -53.61 16.06
C ALA A 341 -71.43 -53.20 15.51
N ASP A 342 -70.59 -54.18 15.15
CA ASP A 342 -69.27 -53.97 14.58
C ASP A 342 -69.36 -53.42 13.15
N GLU A 343 -70.30 -53.91 12.34
CA GLU A 343 -70.61 -53.34 11.01
C GLU A 343 -71.09 -51.89 11.12
N LYS A 344 -71.94 -51.56 12.09
CA LYS A 344 -72.37 -50.18 12.36
C LYS A 344 -71.21 -49.29 12.82
N ARG A 345 -70.31 -49.81 13.66
CA ARG A 345 -69.10 -49.09 14.09
C ARG A 345 -68.14 -48.86 12.93
N ALA A 346 -67.89 -49.88 12.10
CA ALA A 346 -67.06 -49.79 10.92
C ALA A 346 -67.64 -48.81 9.89
N ALA A 347 -68.95 -48.81 9.67
CA ALA A 347 -69.62 -47.85 8.80
C ALA A 347 -69.50 -46.41 9.34
N ALA A 348 -69.69 -46.21 10.66
CA ALA A 348 -69.51 -44.91 11.30
C ALA A 348 -68.06 -44.41 11.24
N GLU A 349 -67.08 -45.31 11.36
CA GLU A 349 -65.67 -44.98 11.24
C GLU A 349 -65.29 -44.61 9.81
N ARG A 350 -65.77 -45.37 8.80
CA ARG A 350 -65.59 -45.00 7.38
C ARG A 350 -66.18 -43.63 7.07
N ALA A 351 -67.40 -43.35 7.54
CA ALA A 351 -68.01 -42.03 7.37
C ALA A 351 -67.20 -40.91 8.05
N ARG A 352 -66.59 -41.17 9.22
CA ARG A 352 -65.69 -40.21 9.88
C ARG A 352 -64.39 -40.01 9.10
N GLN A 353 -63.80 -41.08 8.57
CA GLN A 353 -62.59 -41.01 7.75
C GLN A 353 -62.84 -40.26 6.45
N GLU A 354 -63.97 -40.51 5.77
CA GLU A 354 -64.38 -39.78 4.58
C GLU A 354 -64.58 -38.29 4.88
N ALA A 355 -65.33 -37.95 5.93
CA ALA A 355 -65.53 -36.56 6.34
C ALA A 355 -64.21 -35.85 6.74
N ALA A 356 -63.29 -36.55 7.41
CA ALA A 356 -61.98 -36.02 7.76
C ALA A 356 -61.11 -35.78 6.51
N SER A 357 -61.13 -36.72 5.55
CA SER A 357 -60.40 -36.60 4.29
C SER A 357 -60.94 -35.47 3.41
N ALA A 358 -62.26 -35.26 3.38
CA ALA A 358 -62.89 -34.16 2.67
C ALA A 358 -62.49 -32.80 3.27
N LYS A 359 -62.50 -32.68 4.60
CA LYS A 359 -62.03 -31.46 5.30
C LYS A 359 -60.54 -31.21 5.07
N ALA A 360 -59.72 -32.25 5.09
CA ALA A 360 -58.29 -32.13 4.81
C ALA A 360 -58.04 -31.67 3.35
N ALA A 361 -58.81 -32.21 2.39
CA ALA A 361 -58.73 -31.79 1.00
C ALA A 361 -59.15 -30.33 0.80
N GLU A 362 -60.19 -29.87 1.48
CA GLU A 362 -60.63 -28.46 1.45
C GLU A 362 -59.56 -27.53 2.05
N GLN A 363 -59.01 -27.88 3.22
CA GLN A 363 -57.92 -27.11 3.84
C GLN A 363 -56.68 -27.06 2.95
N ALA A 364 -56.33 -28.15 2.27
CA ALA A 364 -55.22 -28.18 1.32
C ALA A 364 -55.47 -27.28 0.09
N ARG A 365 -56.71 -27.17 -0.39
CA ARG A 365 -57.06 -26.24 -1.48
C ARG A 365 -56.92 -24.79 -1.02
N ILE A 366 -57.44 -24.44 0.15
CA ILE A 366 -57.33 -23.09 0.72
C ILE A 366 -55.86 -22.73 0.95
N ALA A 367 -55.04 -23.67 1.45
CA ALA A 367 -53.61 -23.46 1.63
C ALA A 367 -52.89 -23.19 0.30
N LYS A 368 -53.18 -23.97 -0.74
CA LYS A 368 -52.62 -23.77 -2.09
C LYS A 368 -53.04 -22.42 -2.70
N GLU A 369 -54.28 -22.00 -2.52
CA GLU A 369 -54.77 -20.70 -3.00
C GLU A 369 -54.08 -19.54 -2.26
N LYS A 370 -53.89 -19.65 -0.94
CA LYS A 370 -53.13 -18.65 -0.16
C LYS A 370 -51.67 -18.59 -0.58
N GLU A 371 -51.03 -19.74 -0.82
CA GLU A 371 -49.64 -19.81 -1.30
C GLU A 371 -49.51 -19.19 -2.69
N ALA A 372 -50.42 -19.50 -3.61
CA ALA A 372 -50.44 -18.91 -4.95
C ALA A 372 -50.65 -17.40 -4.90
N ALA A 373 -51.55 -16.91 -4.05
CA ALA A 373 -51.78 -15.48 -3.85
C ALA A 373 -50.56 -14.78 -3.24
N ALA A 374 -49.89 -15.38 -2.25
CA ALA A 374 -48.67 -14.86 -1.66
C ALA A 374 -47.53 -14.78 -2.69
N LYS A 375 -47.38 -15.83 -3.51
CA LYS A 375 -46.39 -15.86 -4.59
C LYS A 375 -46.66 -14.81 -5.67
N ALA A 376 -47.92 -14.57 -6.01
CA ALA A 376 -48.31 -13.52 -6.95
C ALA A 376 -47.98 -12.11 -6.41
N ARG A 377 -48.26 -11.85 -5.13
CA ARG A 377 -47.89 -10.58 -4.48
C ARG A 377 -46.38 -10.36 -4.42
N ALA A 378 -45.63 -11.38 -4.01
CA ALA A 378 -44.16 -11.32 -4.00
C ALA A 378 -43.59 -11.07 -5.41
N ALA A 379 -44.20 -11.65 -6.45
CA ALA A 379 -43.79 -11.40 -7.83
C ALA A 379 -44.13 -9.97 -8.31
N GLN A 380 -45.22 -9.37 -7.84
CA GLN A 380 -45.56 -7.97 -8.14
C GLN A 380 -44.60 -7.01 -7.43
N GLU A 381 -44.36 -7.20 -6.12
CA GLU A 381 -43.40 -6.40 -5.36
C GLU A 381 -41.97 -6.48 -5.94
N ALA A 382 -41.56 -7.66 -6.41
CA ALA A 382 -40.27 -7.83 -7.07
C ALA A 382 -40.18 -7.06 -8.40
N ARG A 383 -41.28 -6.98 -9.17
CA ARG A 383 -41.33 -6.18 -10.41
C ARG A 383 -41.28 -4.69 -10.12
N GLU A 384 -42.03 -4.22 -9.13
CA GLU A 384 -42.02 -2.81 -8.72
C GLU A 384 -40.63 -2.38 -8.22
N ARG A 385 -39.96 -3.20 -7.40
CA ARG A 385 -38.58 -2.92 -6.97
C ARG A 385 -37.60 -2.92 -8.15
N ALA A 386 -37.74 -3.82 -9.10
CA ALA A 386 -36.88 -3.86 -10.28
C ALA A 386 -37.09 -2.65 -11.20
N GLU A 387 -38.31 -2.11 -11.28
CA GLU A 387 -38.61 -0.88 -12.02
C GLU A 387 -38.07 0.36 -11.29
N GLN A 388 -38.21 0.42 -9.96
CA GLN A 388 -37.61 1.48 -9.14
C GLN A 388 -36.08 1.50 -9.26
N GLU A 389 -35.43 0.34 -9.16
CA GLU A 389 -33.98 0.24 -9.30
C GLU A 389 -33.51 0.65 -10.70
N LYS A 390 -34.28 0.32 -11.76
CA LYS A 390 -34.00 0.79 -13.12
C LYS A 390 -34.14 2.31 -13.25
N ALA A 391 -35.16 2.90 -12.63
CA ALA A 391 -35.35 4.34 -12.62
C ALA A 391 -34.20 5.06 -11.88
N GLU A 392 -33.84 4.60 -10.68
CA GLU A 392 -32.71 5.14 -9.92
C GLU A 392 -31.38 5.02 -10.69
N ARG A 393 -31.14 3.89 -11.36
CA ARG A 393 -29.95 3.71 -12.19
C ARG A 393 -29.94 4.68 -13.38
N ALA A 394 -31.09 4.94 -14.00
CA ALA A 394 -31.19 5.90 -15.10
C ALA A 394 -30.95 7.34 -14.61
N GLU A 395 -31.49 7.72 -13.45
CA GLU A 395 -31.25 9.02 -12.83
C GLU A 395 -29.77 9.20 -12.46
N ARG A 396 -29.14 8.19 -11.85
CA ARG A 396 -27.69 8.23 -11.56
C ARG A 396 -26.86 8.36 -12.84
N GLN A 397 -27.21 7.65 -13.90
CA GLN A 397 -26.52 7.77 -15.19
C GLN A 397 -26.71 9.15 -15.83
N ALA A 398 -27.89 9.77 -15.67
CA ALA A 398 -28.14 11.12 -16.13
C ALA A 398 -27.30 12.14 -15.35
N ALA A 399 -27.27 12.04 -14.01
CA ALA A 399 -26.45 12.89 -13.15
C ALA A 399 -24.96 12.78 -13.48
N ILE A 400 -24.44 11.57 -13.69
CA ILE A 400 -23.03 11.37 -14.10
C ILE A 400 -22.75 12.03 -15.46
N ARG A 401 -23.68 11.93 -16.43
CA ARG A 401 -23.50 12.59 -17.73
C ARG A 401 -23.51 14.10 -17.63
N GLU A 402 -24.34 14.65 -16.75
CA GLU A 402 -24.39 16.09 -16.47
C GLU A 402 -23.07 16.58 -15.84
N GLN A 403 -22.57 15.89 -14.81
CA GLN A 403 -21.27 16.19 -14.20
C GLN A 403 -20.11 16.09 -15.20
N LEU A 404 -20.12 15.09 -16.08
CA LEU A 404 -19.11 14.96 -17.14
C LEU A 404 -19.19 16.10 -18.16
N ALA A 405 -20.39 16.60 -18.46
CA ALA A 405 -20.57 17.75 -19.34
C ALA A 405 -20.03 19.03 -18.69
N GLU A 406 -20.34 19.26 -17.41
CA GLU A 406 -19.83 20.38 -16.61
C GLU A 406 -18.30 20.39 -16.56
N LEU A 407 -17.69 19.27 -16.16
CA LEU A 407 -16.22 19.12 -16.14
C LEU A 407 -15.58 19.32 -17.53
N SER A 408 -16.29 18.96 -18.61
CA SER A 408 -15.79 19.16 -19.98
C SER A 408 -15.79 20.63 -20.40
N GLU A 409 -16.75 21.43 -19.92
CA GLU A 409 -16.78 22.87 -20.16
C GLU A 409 -15.75 23.60 -19.30
N GLU A 410 -15.62 23.25 -18.01
CA GLU A 410 -14.56 23.77 -17.14
C GLU A 410 -13.16 23.51 -17.72
N LEU A 411 -12.92 22.31 -18.27
CA LEU A 411 -11.65 21.97 -18.91
C LEU A 411 -11.39 22.81 -20.18
N LYS A 412 -12.43 23.13 -20.96
CA LYS A 412 -12.28 24.01 -22.13
C LYS A 412 -11.98 25.45 -21.71
N GLU A 413 -12.62 25.95 -20.66
CA GLU A 413 -12.38 27.28 -20.11
C GLU A 413 -10.94 27.39 -19.57
N ALA A 414 -10.51 26.44 -18.75
CA ALA A 414 -9.14 26.38 -18.23
C ALA A 414 -8.08 26.28 -19.36
N GLN A 415 -8.38 25.54 -20.44
CA GLN A 415 -7.51 25.50 -21.62
C GLN A 415 -7.45 26.83 -22.37
N ALA A 416 -8.55 27.59 -22.43
CA ALA A 416 -8.57 28.91 -23.03
C ALA A 416 -7.75 29.90 -22.19
N GLU A 417 -7.93 29.91 -20.87
CA GLU A 417 -7.15 30.73 -19.93
C GLU A 417 -5.65 30.41 -20.02
N ALA A 418 -5.27 29.13 -20.04
CA ALA A 418 -3.88 28.70 -20.18
C ALA A 418 -3.26 29.19 -21.51
N ARG A 419 -4.03 29.20 -22.61
CA ARG A 419 -3.56 29.73 -23.90
C ARG A 419 -3.36 31.25 -23.86
N GLU A 420 -4.25 31.99 -23.21
CA GLU A 420 -4.09 33.44 -23.03
C GLU A 420 -2.90 33.77 -22.12
N ALA A 421 -2.74 33.06 -21.00
CA ALA A 421 -1.57 33.19 -20.13
C ALA A 421 -0.25 32.89 -20.86
N ALA A 422 -0.23 31.85 -21.72
CA ALA A 422 0.93 31.52 -22.53
C ALA A 422 1.26 32.60 -23.58
N LYS A 423 0.25 33.26 -24.16
CA LYS A 423 0.47 34.41 -25.05
C LYS A 423 1.05 35.60 -24.28
N ALA A 424 0.47 35.94 -23.12
CA ALA A 424 0.97 37.01 -22.27
C ALA A 424 2.43 36.77 -21.83
N ALA A 425 2.77 35.53 -21.44
CA ALA A 425 4.13 35.16 -21.09
C ALA A 425 5.11 35.33 -22.27
N ARG A 426 4.70 34.97 -23.50
CA ARG A 426 5.51 35.18 -24.72
C ARG A 426 5.71 36.65 -25.04
N GLU A 427 4.71 37.50 -24.80
CA GLU A 427 4.81 38.94 -24.98
C GLU A 427 5.81 39.55 -23.99
N VAL A 428 5.69 39.21 -22.70
CA VAL A 428 6.65 39.61 -21.65
C VAL A 428 8.07 39.14 -21.98
N ALA A 429 8.24 37.91 -22.48
CA ALA A 429 9.55 37.41 -22.90
C ALA A 429 10.12 38.23 -24.09
N ARG A 430 9.28 38.64 -25.03
CA ARG A 430 9.67 39.47 -26.18
C ARG A 430 10.04 40.88 -25.76
N GLU A 431 9.29 41.49 -24.85
CA GLU A 431 9.59 42.82 -24.29
C GLU A 431 10.92 42.82 -23.53
N ASN A 432 11.19 41.76 -22.75
CA ASN A 432 12.41 41.65 -21.95
C ASN A 432 13.63 41.12 -22.72
N GLN A 433 13.47 40.71 -23.99
CA GLN A 433 14.59 40.23 -24.81
C GLN A 433 15.70 41.29 -24.95
N GLY A 434 15.34 42.57 -24.99
CA GLY A 434 16.30 43.67 -25.02
C GLY A 434 17.12 43.78 -23.73
N VAL A 435 16.46 43.66 -22.58
CA VAL A 435 17.09 43.69 -21.26
C VAL A 435 18.04 42.51 -21.09
N LEU A 436 17.63 41.30 -21.48
CA LEU A 436 18.50 40.12 -21.42
C LEU A 436 19.76 40.27 -22.27
N LYS A 437 19.68 40.89 -23.45
CA LYS A 437 20.85 41.20 -24.28
C LYS A 437 21.78 42.22 -23.61
N GLN A 438 21.22 43.23 -22.93
CA GLN A 438 22.02 44.22 -22.20
C GLN A 438 22.74 43.59 -21.00
N VAL A 439 22.07 42.70 -20.26
CA VAL A 439 22.70 41.96 -19.15
C VAL A 439 23.86 41.10 -19.66
N ALA A 440 23.65 40.34 -20.74
CA ALA A 440 24.72 39.52 -21.33
C ALA A 440 25.92 40.36 -21.81
N ALA A 441 25.68 41.54 -22.38
CA ALA A 441 26.74 42.47 -22.77
C ALA A 441 27.51 43.03 -21.57
N ALA A 442 26.80 43.36 -20.47
CA ALA A 442 27.40 43.82 -19.23
C ALA A 442 28.26 42.73 -18.57
N GLU A 443 27.79 41.48 -18.53
CA GLU A 443 28.57 40.33 -18.06
C GLU A 443 29.85 40.13 -18.88
N GLY A 444 29.78 40.25 -20.20
CA GLY A 444 30.96 40.22 -21.06
C GLY A 444 31.97 41.31 -20.72
N SER A 445 31.49 42.51 -20.40
CA SER A 445 32.33 43.65 -20.02
C SER A 445 32.97 43.46 -18.64
N ILE A 446 32.24 42.85 -17.70
CA ILE A 446 32.75 42.49 -16.37
C ILE A 446 33.87 41.44 -16.50
N ARG A 447 33.67 40.37 -17.28
CA ARG A 447 34.71 39.35 -17.49
C ARG A 447 35.98 39.93 -18.12
N GLN A 448 35.83 40.85 -19.07
CA GLN A 448 36.99 41.53 -19.65
C GLN A 448 37.73 42.35 -18.60
N ALA A 449 37.01 43.09 -17.75
CA ALA A 449 37.63 43.84 -16.66
C ALA A 449 38.32 42.94 -15.64
N GLU A 450 37.76 41.77 -15.32
CA GLU A 450 38.39 40.76 -14.45
C GLU A 450 39.71 40.25 -15.03
N GLN A 451 39.75 39.95 -16.34
CA GLN A 451 40.98 39.55 -17.04
C GLN A 451 42.03 40.67 -17.04
N GLU A 452 41.63 41.93 -17.24
CA GLU A 452 42.54 43.07 -17.17
C GLU A 452 43.12 43.24 -15.75
N VAL A 453 42.31 43.07 -14.71
CA VAL A 453 42.77 43.10 -13.31
C VAL A 453 43.76 41.96 -13.03
N GLU A 454 43.49 40.75 -13.53
CA GLU A 454 44.39 39.61 -13.41
C GLU A 454 45.74 39.89 -14.09
N GLN A 455 45.73 40.41 -15.33
CA GLN A 455 46.94 40.79 -16.05
C GLN A 455 47.75 41.87 -15.30
N VAL A 456 47.08 42.88 -14.76
CA VAL A 456 47.74 43.92 -13.94
C VAL A 456 48.33 43.32 -12.67
N SER A 457 47.67 42.36 -12.04
CA SER A 457 48.17 41.68 -10.84
C SER A 457 49.45 40.90 -11.13
N VAL A 458 49.50 40.15 -12.24
CA VAL A 458 50.70 39.42 -12.69
C VAL A 458 51.84 40.39 -12.99
N ALA A 459 51.57 41.47 -13.73
CA ALA A 459 52.57 42.50 -14.04
C ALA A 459 53.13 43.17 -12.76
N LEU A 460 52.30 43.37 -11.73
CA LEU A 460 52.73 43.91 -10.45
C LEU A 460 53.63 42.94 -9.69
N GLU A 461 53.33 41.64 -9.73
CA GLU A 461 54.17 40.60 -9.14
C GLU A 461 55.54 40.52 -9.83
N GLU A 462 55.57 40.54 -11.16
CA GLU A 462 56.80 40.56 -11.96
C GLU A 462 57.65 41.81 -11.65
N ALA A 463 57.03 42.99 -11.61
CA ALA A 463 57.71 44.22 -11.21
C ALA A 463 58.26 44.14 -9.78
N GLY A 464 57.52 43.51 -8.86
CA GLY A 464 57.95 43.23 -7.50
C GLY A 464 59.19 42.32 -7.44
N GLN A 465 59.22 41.27 -8.26
CA GLN A 465 60.38 40.37 -8.38
C GLN A 465 61.59 41.09 -8.99
N ALA A 466 61.39 41.86 -10.06
CA ALA A 466 62.43 42.66 -10.69
C ALA A 466 63.05 43.67 -9.72
N ARG A 467 62.23 44.34 -8.90
CA ARG A 467 62.71 45.24 -7.85
C ARG A 467 63.57 44.50 -6.82
N LYS A 468 63.13 43.32 -6.34
CA LYS A 468 63.92 42.51 -5.40
C LYS A 468 65.28 42.10 -5.99
N ALA A 469 65.31 41.73 -7.27
CA ALA A 469 66.54 41.41 -7.97
C ALA A 469 67.48 42.63 -8.09
N ALA A 470 66.95 43.81 -8.44
CA ALA A 470 67.71 45.04 -8.48
C ALA A 470 68.27 45.44 -7.09
N GLU A 471 67.49 45.28 -6.02
CA GLU A 471 67.93 45.51 -4.64
C GLU A 471 69.07 44.55 -4.23
N GLN A 472 69.02 43.28 -4.67
CA GLN A 472 70.11 42.32 -4.45
C GLN A 472 71.38 42.70 -5.21
N GLN A 473 71.26 43.09 -6.48
CA GLN A 473 72.39 43.56 -7.30
C GLN A 473 73.04 44.82 -6.68
N LEU A 474 72.24 45.75 -6.19
CA LEU A 474 72.73 46.94 -5.50
C LEU A 474 73.53 46.57 -4.23
N LYS A 475 73.03 45.62 -3.42
CA LYS A 475 73.74 45.13 -2.23
C LYS A 475 75.07 44.47 -2.59
N GLN A 476 75.10 43.64 -3.64
CA GLN A 476 76.33 43.01 -4.14
C GLN A 476 77.34 44.05 -4.62
N ALA A 477 76.89 45.06 -5.38
CA ALA A 477 77.75 46.16 -5.83
C ALA A 477 78.32 46.97 -4.66
N GLN A 478 77.50 47.29 -3.65
CA GLN A 478 77.96 47.97 -2.44
C GLN A 478 79.00 47.15 -1.67
N GLN A 479 78.82 45.83 -1.61
CA GLN A 479 79.79 44.94 -0.98
C GLN A 479 81.12 44.90 -1.78
N ALA A 480 81.05 44.78 -3.10
CA ALA A 480 82.23 44.81 -3.96
C ALA A 480 83.02 46.12 -3.83
N VAL A 481 82.34 47.27 -3.71
CA VAL A 481 82.98 48.57 -3.45
C VAL A 481 83.69 48.56 -2.10
N LYS A 482 83.06 48.06 -1.03
CA LYS A 482 83.68 47.95 0.30
C LYS A 482 84.92 47.05 0.28
N GLU A 483 84.87 45.92 -0.42
CA GLU A 483 86.00 45.01 -0.57
C GLU A 483 87.15 45.67 -1.36
N ALA A 484 86.83 46.38 -2.44
CA ALA A 484 87.82 47.13 -3.22
C ALA A 484 88.49 48.26 -2.40
N GLU A 485 87.71 49.00 -1.60
CA GLU A 485 88.24 50.01 -0.68
C GLU A 485 89.17 49.40 0.38
N ALA A 486 88.79 48.26 0.95
CA ALA A 486 89.62 47.54 1.92
C ALA A 486 90.93 47.07 1.29
N ALA A 487 90.88 46.49 0.09
CA ALA A 487 92.06 46.06 -0.67
C ALA A 487 92.97 47.24 -1.03
N TYR A 488 92.39 48.39 -1.40
CA TYR A 488 93.16 49.62 -1.66
C TYR A 488 93.87 50.12 -0.41
N LYS A 489 93.18 50.19 0.74
CA LYS A 489 93.78 50.57 2.03
C LYS A 489 94.95 49.65 2.42
N GLN A 490 94.79 48.33 2.22
CA GLN A 490 95.87 47.37 2.46
C GLN A 490 97.09 47.62 1.54
N LYS A 491 96.88 47.90 0.25
CA LYS A 491 97.97 48.23 -0.69
C LYS A 491 98.68 49.54 -0.33
N VAL A 492 97.95 50.56 0.12
CA VAL A 492 98.54 51.83 0.57
C VAL A 492 99.38 51.64 1.83
N ALA A 493 98.91 50.83 2.80
CA ALA A 493 99.65 50.54 4.03
C ALA A 493 100.93 49.71 3.81
N ALA A 494 101.04 48.99 2.68
CA ALA A 494 102.21 48.19 2.33
C ALA A 494 103.30 48.95 1.56
N ARG A 495 103.02 50.18 1.12
CA ARG A 495 104.00 51.11 0.53
C ARG A 495 104.54 52.04 1.61
#